data_AF-A0A0S8ETV3-F1
#
_entry.id   AF-A0A0S8ETV3-F1
#
_cell.length_a   1.000
_cell.length_b   1.000
_cell.length_c   1.000
_cell.angle_alpha   90.00
_cell.angle_beta   90.00
_cell.angle_gamma   90.00
#
_symmetry.space_group_name_H-M   'P 1'
#
loop_
_entity.id
_entity.type
_entity.pdbx_description
1 polymer ?
#
loop_
_entity_poly.entity_id
_entity_poly.type
_entity_poly.pdbx_seq_one_letter_code
_entity_poly.pdbx_strand_id
1 'polypeptide(L)'
;MKGTQGFGNSLSRAAIIITAAISLAACSSGGEGDYDSAWVGDINSDVAVSGSVGDGPTVNATVTIRKNNGEELASFKSDTSASYNVELSVSQRHFPLLVDATGGTDIVTNAAPDFVLRSAVLSAEGTVTANVNPFSTFAYEIARDLNGGLTRENLIAAEKIVVIAMNSGLTTLVKSGPMRTPVDESNVAEMIKASETLAEIVRRTRDALNEAGHETTADAVIEALASDLIDKVIEGNGGPRADARTAAVANVATAQVILEAMTNELRVNGVDASDAMRSAIQQVASGTAQPSLDELGITREMIDQASVGLSAAYAMNGDSRIASLMQTVSGLQHGMETALVRTMVAADHRASLGVLAELAAASDMATVELINSVARDSESNGSAQNRAPTISGRPSASVRAGSRYEFVPTASDLDGDPLTFSIENKPAWASFDTSNGALSGTPQTGDAGSYEGITITVSDGELSGRVGPFTITVTTNNSSPTISGTPPRSITAGETYSFTPRASDPDSNTLRFS
;
A
#
# COMPACT_ATOMS: atom_id res chain seq x y z
N MET A 1 40.45 -41.23 55.71
CA MET A 1 41.80 -40.65 55.54
C MET A 1 41.72 -39.57 54.46
N LYS A 2 42.20 -38.36 54.78
CA LYS A 2 42.66 -37.21 53.96
C LYS A 2 42.51 -37.35 52.42
N GLY A 3 42.09 -36.35 51.63
CA GLY A 3 41.81 -34.92 51.84
C GLY A 3 41.90 -34.15 50.51
N THR A 4 41.40 -32.90 50.51
CA THR A 4 41.80 -31.71 49.70
C THR A 4 41.71 -31.76 48.16
N GLN A 5 41.42 -30.73 47.35
CA GLN A 5 41.01 -29.31 47.38
C GLN A 5 41.03 -28.89 45.89
N GLY A 6 40.26 -27.90 45.44
CA GLY A 6 40.51 -27.25 44.14
C GLY A 6 39.30 -26.65 43.43
N PHE A 7 38.91 -25.44 43.82
CA PHE A 7 38.03 -24.55 43.05
C PHE A 7 38.77 -23.97 41.83
N GLY A 8 38.06 -23.83 40.71
CA GLY A 8 38.49 -23.06 39.54
C GLY A 8 37.28 -22.49 38.79
N ASN A 9 37.07 -21.18 38.93
CA ASN A 9 36.10 -20.35 38.21
C ASN A 9 36.42 -20.29 36.71
N SER A 10 35.39 -20.32 35.85
CA SER A 10 35.27 -19.31 34.77
C SER A 10 33.82 -19.14 34.33
N LEU A 11 33.48 -17.87 34.18
CA LEU A 11 32.17 -17.31 33.85
C LEU A 11 31.87 -17.44 32.35
N SER A 12 30.61 -17.67 31.99
CA SER A 12 30.06 -17.07 30.77
C SER A 12 28.62 -16.64 31.01
N ARG A 13 28.39 -15.37 30.71
CA ARG A 13 27.22 -14.55 31.01
C ARG A 13 26.07 -14.94 30.08
N ALA A 14 24.90 -15.25 30.66
CA ALA A 14 23.63 -15.21 29.97
C ALA A 14 22.83 -14.01 30.52
N ALA A 15 22.46 -13.10 29.63
CA ALA A 15 21.65 -11.93 29.94
C ALA A 15 20.21 -12.36 30.25
N ILE A 16 19.72 -11.96 31.42
CA ILE A 16 18.34 -12.15 31.86
C ILE A 16 17.50 -11.00 31.30
N ILE A 17 16.59 -11.31 30.38
CA ILE A 17 15.52 -10.40 29.95
C ILE A 17 14.38 -10.56 30.97
N ILE A 18 14.16 -9.53 31.78
CA ILE A 18 13.01 -9.47 32.70
C ILE A 18 11.80 -8.97 31.91
N THR A 19 10.81 -9.85 31.73
CA THR A 19 9.47 -9.46 31.26
C THR A 19 8.61 -9.26 32.50
N ALA A 20 8.18 -8.02 32.78
CA ALA A 20 7.24 -7.72 33.84
C ALA A 20 5.84 -7.53 33.25
N ALA A 21 5.01 -8.55 33.34
CA ALA A 21 3.56 -8.42 33.19
C ALA A 21 2.99 -8.07 34.57
N ILE A 22 2.39 -6.89 34.72
CA ILE A 22 1.69 -6.49 35.94
C ILE A 22 0.19 -6.39 35.60
N SER A 23 -0.54 -7.43 35.97
CA SER A 23 -1.99 -7.42 36.13
C SER A 23 -2.30 -7.04 37.58
N LEU A 24 -2.91 -5.87 37.82
CA LEU A 24 -3.45 -5.50 39.13
C LEU A 24 -4.97 -5.50 39.08
N ALA A 25 -5.55 -6.52 39.70
CA ALA A 25 -6.86 -6.43 40.35
C ALA A 25 -6.58 -6.10 41.83
N ALA A 26 -7.20 -5.04 42.36
CA ALA A 26 -7.18 -4.77 43.79
C ALA A 26 -8.55 -4.30 44.26
N CYS A 27 -9.13 -5.08 45.16
CA CYS A 27 -10.22 -4.70 46.04
C CYS A 27 -9.64 -4.62 47.47
N SER A 28 -9.96 -3.52 48.16
CA SER A 28 -10.00 -3.35 49.63
C SER A 28 -8.71 -3.19 50.47
N SER A 29 -8.65 -2.00 51.08
CA SER A 29 -8.28 -1.64 52.47
C SER A 29 -6.82 -1.57 52.93
N GLY A 30 -6.33 -0.32 53.08
CA GLY A 30 -5.92 0.25 54.37
C GLY A 30 -4.44 0.15 54.75
N GLY A 31 -3.74 1.30 54.76
CA GLY A 31 -2.47 1.49 55.48
C GLY A 31 -1.57 2.54 54.84
N GLU A 32 -1.41 3.69 55.52
CA GLU A 32 -0.50 4.78 55.18
C GLU A 32 0.94 4.28 54.93
N GLY A 33 1.43 4.55 53.72
CA GLY A 33 2.81 4.41 53.32
C GLY A 33 3.02 5.38 52.17
N ASP A 34 3.77 6.44 52.43
CA ASP A 34 4.19 7.48 51.50
C ASP A 34 5.10 6.83 50.44
N TYR A 35 4.49 6.19 49.45
CA TYR A 35 5.15 5.80 48.21
C TYR A 35 5.04 7.01 47.30
N ASP A 36 6.08 7.83 47.33
CA ASP A 36 6.43 8.75 46.25
C ASP A 36 6.44 7.92 44.95
N SER A 37 5.30 7.91 44.26
CA SER A 37 5.20 7.36 42.92
C SER A 37 6.03 8.30 42.06
N ALA A 38 7.32 8.00 41.99
CA ALA A 38 8.23 8.64 41.06
C ALA A 38 7.51 8.66 39.72
N TRP A 39 7.10 9.86 39.32
CA TRP A 39 6.64 10.13 37.97
C TRP A 39 7.73 9.57 37.06
N VAL A 40 7.46 8.41 36.44
CA VAL A 40 8.21 8.03 35.25
C VAL A 40 7.75 9.07 34.25
N GLY A 41 8.51 10.15 34.14
CA GLY A 41 8.28 11.21 33.17
C GLY A 41 8.03 10.57 31.81
N ASP A 42 7.14 11.19 31.04
CA ASP A 42 6.86 10.80 29.66
C ASP A 42 8.15 10.43 28.93
N ILE A 43 8.35 9.14 28.66
CA ILE A 43 9.55 8.65 27.99
C ILE A 43 9.40 9.02 26.52
N ASN A 44 10.24 9.92 26.04
CA ASN A 44 10.32 10.21 24.61
C ASN A 44 10.84 8.97 23.87
N SER A 45 10.21 8.68 22.74
CA SER A 45 10.70 7.69 21.77
C SER A 45 11.38 8.43 20.63
N ASP A 46 12.53 7.92 20.20
CA ASP A 46 13.20 8.40 19.00
C ASP A 46 12.53 7.74 17.78
N VAL A 47 11.98 8.57 16.89
CA VAL A 47 11.27 8.15 15.68
C VAL A 47 11.90 8.80 14.47
N ALA A 48 12.21 7.99 13.45
CA ALA A 48 12.65 8.48 12.14
C ALA A 48 11.42 8.55 11.23
N VAL A 49 11.04 9.76 10.82
CA VAL A 49 9.88 10.00 9.96
C VAL A 49 10.37 10.31 8.55
N SER A 50 9.95 9.51 7.59
CA SER A 50 10.19 9.75 6.17
C SER A 50 8.90 9.83 5.37
N GLY A 51 8.95 10.43 4.19
CA GLY A 51 7.79 10.49 3.30
C GLY A 51 8.10 11.22 2.02
N SER A 52 7.13 11.20 1.11
CA SER A 52 7.11 12.03 -0.10
C SER A 52 5.99 13.07 0.00
N VAL A 53 6.16 14.21 -0.66
CA VAL A 53 5.18 15.31 -0.72
C VAL A 53 4.65 15.44 -2.13
N GLY A 54 3.33 15.50 -2.30
CA GLY A 54 2.76 15.87 -3.58
C GLY A 54 1.38 15.35 -3.93
N ASP A 55 0.61 16.19 -4.64
CA ASP A 55 -0.42 15.79 -5.61
C ASP A 55 0.18 15.42 -6.97
N GLY A 56 1.26 16.11 -7.35
CA GLY A 56 2.42 15.58 -8.08
C GLY A 56 3.66 15.80 -7.22
N PRO A 57 4.82 15.20 -7.52
CA PRO A 57 5.97 15.35 -6.64
C PRO A 57 6.35 16.81 -6.41
N THR A 58 6.22 17.28 -5.16
CA THR A 58 6.45 18.68 -4.79
C THR A 58 7.81 18.83 -4.12
N VAL A 59 8.75 19.45 -4.84
CA VAL A 59 10.09 19.74 -4.35
C VAL A 59 10.12 21.07 -3.59
N ASN A 60 11.04 21.21 -2.63
CA ASN A 60 11.18 22.42 -1.80
C ASN A 60 9.90 22.84 -1.06
N ALA A 61 8.95 21.93 -0.84
CA ALA A 61 7.77 22.15 -0.01
C ALA A 61 8.20 22.33 1.44
N THR A 62 7.58 23.25 2.18
CA THR A 62 7.76 23.33 3.63
C THR A 62 6.94 22.22 4.27
N VAL A 63 7.61 21.26 4.88
CA VAL A 63 7.00 20.20 5.69
C VAL A 63 7.07 20.61 7.15
N THR A 64 5.93 20.63 7.83
CA THR A 64 5.82 20.97 9.25
C THR A 64 5.17 19.83 10.01
N ILE A 65 5.86 19.34 11.05
CA ILE A 65 5.37 18.27 11.92
C ILE A 65 4.98 18.88 13.26
N ARG A 66 3.76 18.56 13.72
CA ARG A 66 3.18 19.03 14.98
C ARG A 66 2.73 17.87 15.85
N LYS A 67 2.70 18.08 17.17
CA LYS A 67 2.04 17.17 18.11
C LYS A 67 0.52 17.17 17.88
N ASN A 68 -0.18 16.19 18.44
CA ASN A 68 -1.65 16.12 18.41
C ASN A 68 -2.39 17.33 19.03
N ASN A 69 -1.71 18.17 19.81
CA ASN A 69 -2.24 19.42 20.36
C ASN A 69 -1.94 20.66 19.48
N GLY A 70 -1.31 20.47 18.32
CA GLY A 70 -0.95 21.55 17.38
C GLY A 70 0.38 22.24 17.66
N GLU A 71 1.15 21.84 18.68
CA GLU A 71 2.48 22.40 18.93
C GLU A 71 3.49 21.92 17.88
N GLU A 72 4.23 22.84 17.27
CA GLU A 72 5.26 22.52 16.28
C GLU A 72 6.45 21.78 16.90
N LEU A 73 6.87 20.70 16.23
CA LEU A 73 8.06 19.92 16.56
C LEU A 73 9.22 20.23 15.62
N ALA A 74 8.93 20.31 14.33
CA ALA A 74 9.95 20.52 13.30
C ALA A 74 9.32 21.16 12.05
N SER A 75 10.14 21.94 11.34
CA SER A 75 9.81 22.52 10.04
C SER A 75 11.05 22.51 9.13
N PHE A 76 10.94 21.93 7.95
CA PHE A 76 12.04 21.72 7.01
C PHE A 76 11.52 21.66 5.57
N LYS A 77 12.42 21.44 4.60
CA LYS A 77 12.08 21.37 3.17
C LYS A 77 12.12 19.95 2.64
N SER A 78 11.19 19.58 1.75
CA SER A 78 11.36 18.41 0.89
C SER A 78 12.52 18.62 -0.08
N ASP A 79 13.19 17.53 -0.44
CA ASP A 79 14.35 17.52 -1.32
C ASP A 79 13.96 17.58 -2.82
N THR A 80 14.94 17.40 -3.69
CA THR A 80 14.77 17.42 -5.15
C THR A 80 14.03 16.21 -5.71
N SER A 81 13.86 15.15 -4.93
CA SER A 81 13.04 13.98 -5.24
C SER A 81 11.70 14.04 -4.50
N ALA A 82 11.30 15.24 -4.05
CA ALA A 82 10.09 15.51 -3.27
C ALA A 82 9.99 14.69 -1.98
N SER A 83 11.12 14.16 -1.50
CA SER A 83 11.20 13.32 -0.31
C SER A 83 11.63 14.13 0.90
N TYR A 84 11.35 13.61 2.08
CA TYR A 84 11.88 14.14 3.32
C TYR A 84 12.19 13.05 4.32
N ASN A 85 13.09 13.36 5.25
CA ASN A 85 13.45 12.50 6.37
C ASN A 85 13.84 13.37 7.58
N VAL A 86 13.33 13.04 8.76
CA VAL A 86 13.62 13.75 10.01
C VAL A 86 13.61 12.79 11.19
N GLU A 87 14.56 12.97 12.11
CA GLU A 87 14.57 12.27 13.40
C GLU A 87 13.94 13.17 14.47
N LEU A 88 12.99 12.62 15.22
CA LEU A 88 12.27 13.33 16.28
C LEU A 88 12.36 12.53 17.58
N SER A 89 12.42 13.23 18.71
CA SER A 89 12.31 12.62 20.04
C SER A 89 11.05 13.15 20.73
N VAL A 90 10.02 12.31 20.84
CA VAL A 90 8.67 12.72 21.27
C VAL A 90 7.97 11.64 22.08
N SER A 91 7.18 12.03 23.09
CA SER A 91 6.38 11.08 23.87
C SER A 91 5.21 10.50 23.07
N GLN A 92 4.92 9.22 23.29
CA GLN A 92 3.81 8.45 22.74
C GLN A 92 2.44 9.16 22.90
N ARG A 93 2.24 9.93 23.98
CA ARG A 93 0.96 10.63 24.22
C ARG A 93 0.64 11.72 23.19
N HIS A 94 1.66 12.17 22.45
CA HIS A 94 1.52 13.24 21.46
C HIS A 94 1.17 12.72 20.06
N PHE A 95 1.07 11.41 19.89
CA PHE A 95 0.63 10.78 18.65
C PHE A 95 -0.91 10.81 18.52
N PRO A 96 -1.44 10.80 17.27
CA PRO A 96 -0.70 10.91 16.03
C PRO A 96 -0.04 12.28 15.87
N LEU A 97 1.17 12.33 15.30
CA LEU A 97 1.78 13.62 14.91
C LEU A 97 1.13 14.09 13.62
N LEU A 98 0.84 15.38 13.52
CA LEU A 98 0.22 15.98 12.34
C LEU A 98 1.32 16.45 11.39
N VAL A 99 1.19 16.16 10.11
CA VAL A 99 2.15 16.57 9.08
C VAL A 99 1.44 17.40 8.04
N ASP A 100 1.88 18.65 7.86
CA ASP A 100 1.40 19.51 6.78
C ASP A 100 2.55 19.79 5.80
N ALA A 101 2.24 19.89 4.52
CA ALA A 101 3.15 20.39 3.51
C ALA A 101 2.52 21.56 2.74
N THR A 102 3.29 22.65 2.60
CA THR A 102 2.84 23.88 1.93
C THR A 102 3.93 24.49 1.05
N GLY A 103 3.52 25.25 0.03
CA GLY A 103 4.43 25.86 -0.94
C GLY A 103 5.23 24.83 -1.72
N GLY A 104 6.44 25.19 -2.16
CA GLY A 104 7.25 24.33 -3.03
C GLY A 104 6.85 24.43 -4.49
N THR A 105 7.30 23.48 -5.29
CA THR A 105 7.00 23.38 -6.73
C THR A 105 6.64 21.95 -7.04
N ASP A 106 5.38 21.73 -7.41
CA ASP A 106 4.94 20.51 -8.06
C ASP A 106 5.62 20.45 -9.44
N ILE A 107 6.41 19.40 -9.67
CA ILE A 107 7.21 19.25 -10.88
C ILE A 107 6.39 18.85 -12.11
N VAL A 108 5.13 18.44 -11.95
CA VAL A 108 4.22 18.16 -13.06
C VAL A 108 3.64 19.46 -13.60
N THR A 109 3.18 20.34 -12.72
CA THR A 109 2.56 21.62 -13.10
C THR A 109 3.52 22.80 -13.18
N ASN A 110 4.71 22.67 -12.58
CA ASN A 110 5.66 23.76 -12.35
C ASN A 110 5.03 24.95 -11.57
N ALA A 111 4.08 24.64 -10.69
CA ALA A 111 3.38 25.59 -9.82
C ALA A 111 3.46 25.13 -8.35
N ALA A 112 3.03 25.99 -7.42
CA ALA A 112 2.84 25.57 -6.04
C ALA A 112 1.55 24.73 -5.93
N PRO A 113 1.45 23.77 -4.99
CA PRO A 113 0.22 23.03 -4.74
C PRO A 113 -0.96 23.96 -4.43
N ASP A 114 -2.13 23.62 -4.94
CA ASP A 114 -3.35 24.45 -4.85
C ASP A 114 -4.07 24.39 -3.50
N PHE A 115 -3.67 23.44 -2.65
CA PHE A 115 -4.25 23.18 -1.33
C PHE A 115 -3.17 22.69 -0.37
N VAL A 116 -3.46 22.74 0.93
CA VAL A 116 -2.55 22.22 1.96
C VAL A 116 -2.58 20.70 1.93
N LEU A 117 -1.44 20.09 1.66
CA LEU A 117 -1.30 18.64 1.75
C LEU A 117 -1.13 18.26 3.22
N ARG A 118 -1.89 17.26 3.69
CA ARG A 118 -1.88 16.81 5.09
C ARG A 118 -1.68 15.31 5.21
N SER A 119 -1.11 14.90 6.34
CA SER A 119 -0.88 13.51 6.71
C SER A 119 -0.68 13.41 8.23
N ALA A 120 -0.31 12.21 8.70
CA ALA A 120 -0.04 11.97 10.11
C ALA A 120 0.97 10.83 10.33
N VAL A 121 1.76 10.96 11.39
CA VAL A 121 2.63 9.88 11.88
C VAL A 121 1.88 9.08 12.93
N LEU A 122 1.67 7.79 12.68
CA LEU A 122 0.76 6.95 13.48
C LEU A 122 1.45 6.15 14.61
N SER A 123 2.78 6.15 14.67
CA SER A 123 3.57 5.34 15.60
C SER A 123 4.81 6.11 16.06
N ALA A 124 5.21 5.94 17.32
CA ALA A 124 6.47 6.50 17.83
C ALA A 124 7.65 5.52 17.78
N GLU A 125 7.49 4.35 17.17
CA GLU A 125 8.52 3.30 17.16
C GLU A 125 9.20 3.18 15.80
N GLY A 126 10.53 3.34 15.80
CA GLY A 126 11.39 3.02 14.67
C GLY A 126 11.30 4.00 13.51
N THR A 127 11.28 3.47 12.29
CA THR A 127 11.14 4.24 11.06
C THR A 127 9.69 4.18 10.58
N VAL A 128 9.09 5.35 10.37
CA VAL A 128 7.69 5.49 9.97
C VAL A 128 7.61 6.29 8.69
N THR A 129 6.85 5.77 7.72
CA THR A 129 6.51 6.51 6.51
C THR A 129 5.20 7.27 6.70
N ALA A 130 5.21 8.55 6.36
CA ALA A 130 4.04 9.42 6.28
C ALA A 130 4.09 10.25 5.00
N ASN A 131 3.57 9.73 3.89
CA ASN A 131 3.46 10.53 2.67
C ASN A 131 2.40 11.61 2.85
N VAL A 132 2.62 12.76 2.22
CA VAL A 132 1.72 13.91 2.24
C VAL A 132 1.21 14.13 0.82
N ASN A 133 0.03 13.63 0.51
CA ASN A 133 -0.57 13.62 -0.83
C ASN A 133 -2.10 13.81 -0.73
N PRO A 134 -2.85 13.90 -1.85
CA PRO A 134 -4.30 14.04 -1.83
C PRO A 134 -5.00 12.96 -1.01
N PHE A 135 -4.60 11.70 -1.14
CA PHE A 135 -5.21 10.60 -0.38
C PHE A 135 -5.04 10.76 1.13
N SER A 136 -3.83 11.08 1.59
CA SER A 136 -3.58 11.32 3.01
C SER A 136 -4.30 12.57 3.51
N THR A 137 -4.51 13.56 2.64
CA THR A 137 -5.24 14.79 2.98
C THR A 137 -6.73 14.51 3.17
N PHE A 138 -7.35 13.75 2.25
CA PHE A 138 -8.71 13.26 2.43
C PHE A 138 -8.84 12.37 3.67
N ALA A 139 -7.90 11.46 3.90
CA ALA A 139 -7.91 10.58 5.06
C ALA A 139 -7.82 11.36 6.38
N TYR A 140 -6.99 12.41 6.41
CA TYR A 140 -6.92 13.35 7.53
C TYR A 140 -8.28 14.03 7.77
N GLU A 141 -8.91 14.54 6.72
CA GLU A 141 -10.16 15.30 6.82
C GLU A 141 -11.36 14.42 7.19
N ILE A 142 -11.46 13.20 6.67
CA ILE A 142 -12.47 12.21 7.11
C ILE A 142 -12.24 11.88 8.59
N ALA A 143 -11.01 11.54 8.97
CA ALA A 143 -10.70 11.16 10.36
C ALA A 143 -10.98 12.30 11.36
N ARG A 144 -10.84 13.56 10.93
CA ARG A 144 -11.20 14.75 11.72
C ARG A 144 -12.69 14.78 12.07
N ASP A 145 -13.56 14.36 11.15
CA ASP A 145 -15.01 14.39 11.34
C ASP A 145 -15.57 13.09 11.94
N LEU A 146 -14.80 11.99 11.92
CA LEU A 146 -15.17 10.76 12.63
C LEU A 146 -15.23 10.99 14.16
N ASN A 147 -16.10 10.22 14.82
CA ASN A 147 -16.22 10.29 16.27
C ASN A 147 -14.87 9.99 16.95
N GLY A 148 -14.45 10.86 17.88
CA GLY A 148 -13.13 10.81 18.51
C GLY A 148 -12.01 11.57 17.77
N GLY A 149 -12.26 12.07 16.55
CA GLY A 149 -11.34 12.90 15.78
C GLY A 149 -10.08 12.14 15.32
N LEU A 150 -8.96 12.85 15.27
CA LEU A 150 -7.68 12.35 14.75
C LEU A 150 -7.03 11.31 15.69
N THR A 151 -7.52 10.09 15.64
CA THR A 151 -6.94 8.92 16.30
C THR A 151 -6.25 8.02 15.27
N ARG A 152 -5.33 7.17 15.73
CA ARG A 152 -4.68 6.17 14.85
C ARG A 152 -5.71 5.27 14.15
N GLU A 153 -6.74 4.85 14.88
CA GLU A 153 -7.80 4.00 14.36
C GLU A 153 -8.61 4.72 13.28
N ASN A 154 -9.05 5.96 13.56
CA ASN A 154 -9.80 6.76 12.60
C ASN A 154 -9.00 7.09 11.35
N LEU A 155 -7.69 7.38 11.47
CA LEU A 155 -6.84 7.65 10.30
C LEU A 155 -6.66 6.41 9.41
N ILE A 156 -6.53 5.21 10.00
CA ILE A 156 -6.47 3.95 9.23
C ILE A 156 -7.82 3.65 8.57
N ALA A 157 -8.93 3.86 9.27
CA ALA A 157 -10.27 3.67 8.72
C ALA A 157 -10.54 4.66 7.57
N ALA A 158 -10.20 5.92 7.78
CA ALA A 158 -10.34 6.99 6.79
C ALA A 158 -9.50 6.73 5.53
N GLU A 159 -8.24 6.30 5.67
CA GLU A 159 -7.40 5.94 4.52
C GLU A 159 -8.07 4.87 3.64
N LYS A 160 -8.69 3.85 4.27
CA LYS A 160 -9.44 2.82 3.54
C LYS A 160 -10.64 3.40 2.80
N ILE A 161 -11.41 4.29 3.44
CA ILE A 161 -12.57 4.93 2.81
C ILE A 161 -12.15 5.66 1.53
N VAL A 162 -11.09 6.47 1.58
CA VAL A 162 -10.61 7.22 0.40
C VAL A 162 -10.12 6.29 -0.70
N VAL A 163 -9.33 5.26 -0.36
CA VAL A 163 -8.79 4.32 -1.34
C VAL A 163 -9.89 3.52 -2.03
N ILE A 164 -11.05 3.32 -1.38
CA ILE A 164 -12.20 2.64 -1.97
C ILE A 164 -13.03 3.62 -2.81
N ALA A 165 -13.50 4.71 -2.21
CA ALA A 165 -14.45 5.63 -2.86
C ALA A 165 -13.79 6.54 -3.91
N MET A 166 -12.53 6.91 -3.70
CA MET A 166 -11.76 7.86 -4.52
C MET A 166 -10.46 7.26 -5.08
N ASN A 167 -10.41 5.93 -5.27
CA ASN A 167 -9.22 5.15 -5.68
C ASN A 167 -8.33 5.79 -6.75
N SER A 168 -8.93 6.39 -7.79
CA SER A 168 -8.22 7.17 -8.81
C SER A 168 -7.10 6.41 -9.53
N GLY A 169 -7.19 5.08 -9.60
CA GLY A 169 -6.23 4.22 -10.28
C GLY A 169 -5.11 3.65 -9.39
N LEU A 170 -5.24 3.75 -8.06
CA LEU A 170 -4.42 2.97 -7.14
C LEU A 170 -4.66 1.47 -7.36
N THR A 171 -3.57 0.71 -7.37
CA THR A 171 -3.61 -0.76 -7.39
C THR A 171 -3.03 -1.27 -6.07
N THR A 172 -2.31 -2.38 -6.12
CA THR A 172 -1.78 -3.09 -4.95
C THR A 172 -0.29 -2.83 -4.76
N LEU A 173 0.28 -1.91 -5.55
CA LEU A 173 1.67 -1.49 -5.40
C LEU A 173 1.85 -0.65 -4.13
N VAL A 174 0.79 0.04 -3.68
CA VAL A 174 0.74 0.75 -2.39
C VAL A 174 0.16 -0.10 -1.24
N LYS A 175 0.80 -1.24 -0.95
CA LYS A 175 0.32 -2.28 -0.01
C LYS A 175 -0.20 -1.80 1.35
N SER A 176 0.46 -0.81 1.95
CA SER A 176 0.08 -0.26 3.26
C SER A 176 -0.84 0.96 3.17
N GLY A 177 -1.29 1.30 1.96
CA GLY A 177 -2.01 2.52 1.63
C GLY A 177 -1.08 3.66 1.16
N PRO A 178 -1.63 4.65 0.44
CA PRO A 178 -0.86 5.75 -0.16
C PRO A 178 -0.23 6.68 0.88
N MET A 179 -0.74 6.72 2.12
CA MET A 179 -0.19 7.51 3.21
C MET A 179 1.06 6.86 3.84
N ARG A 180 1.18 5.52 3.78
CA ARG A 180 2.13 4.76 4.62
C ARG A 180 3.08 3.86 3.85
N THR A 181 2.89 3.68 2.55
CA THR A 181 3.81 2.90 1.72
C THR A 181 4.99 3.78 1.30
N PRO A 182 6.26 3.37 1.55
CA PRO A 182 7.42 4.07 1.00
C PRO A 182 7.31 4.20 -0.52
N VAL A 183 7.61 5.38 -1.05
CA VAL A 183 7.60 5.61 -2.49
C VAL A 183 8.97 5.23 -3.08
N ASP A 184 8.98 4.26 -3.98
CA ASP A 184 10.19 3.74 -4.65
C ASP A 184 9.89 3.36 -6.11
N GLU A 185 10.86 2.77 -6.81
CA GLU A 185 10.72 2.40 -8.22
C GLU A 185 9.55 1.43 -8.48
N SER A 186 9.11 0.67 -7.48
CA SER A 186 8.06 -0.34 -7.63
C SER A 186 6.65 0.23 -7.61
N ASN A 187 6.46 1.47 -7.16
CA ASN A 187 5.13 2.07 -6.98
C ASN A 187 5.03 3.56 -7.35
N VAL A 188 6.14 4.25 -7.61
CA VAL A 188 6.19 5.70 -7.88
C VAL A 188 5.28 6.13 -9.04
N ALA A 189 5.20 5.33 -10.11
CA ALA A 189 4.33 5.64 -11.25
C ALA A 189 2.84 5.62 -10.85
N GLU A 190 2.44 4.63 -10.05
CA GLU A 190 1.07 4.51 -9.53
C GLU A 190 0.77 5.65 -8.56
N MET A 191 1.66 5.92 -7.61
CA MET A 191 1.48 6.97 -6.60
C MET A 191 1.27 8.34 -7.24
N ILE A 192 2.11 8.68 -8.22
CA ILE A 192 2.03 9.97 -8.92
C ILE A 192 0.75 10.04 -9.75
N LYS A 193 0.46 9.04 -10.59
CA LYS A 193 -0.73 9.05 -11.45
C LYS A 193 -2.02 9.16 -10.64
N ALA A 194 -2.14 8.38 -9.57
CA ALA A 194 -3.35 8.38 -8.75
C ALA A 194 -3.51 9.68 -7.95
N SER A 195 -2.41 10.23 -7.42
CA SER A 195 -2.43 11.50 -6.69
C SER A 195 -2.82 12.66 -7.61
N GLU A 196 -2.25 12.71 -8.82
CA GLU A 196 -2.57 13.74 -9.80
C GLU A 196 -4.03 13.65 -10.24
N THR A 197 -4.50 12.43 -10.47
CA THR A 197 -5.90 12.16 -10.84
C THR A 197 -6.84 12.66 -9.74
N LEU A 198 -6.58 12.34 -8.47
CA LEU A 198 -7.42 12.77 -7.36
C LEU A 198 -7.37 14.30 -7.15
N ALA A 199 -6.20 14.92 -7.26
CA ALA A 199 -6.08 16.36 -7.17
C ALA A 199 -6.79 17.08 -8.32
N GLU A 200 -6.76 16.53 -9.53
CA GLU A 200 -7.46 17.10 -10.67
C GLU A 200 -8.99 17.01 -10.51
N ILE A 201 -9.53 15.97 -9.87
CA ILE A 201 -10.96 15.91 -9.49
C ILE A 201 -11.31 17.11 -8.60
N VAL A 202 -10.48 17.39 -7.59
CA VAL A 202 -10.66 18.54 -6.69
C VAL A 202 -10.60 19.87 -7.45
N ARG A 203 -9.57 20.06 -8.29
CA ARG A 203 -9.37 21.31 -9.06
C ARG A 203 -10.54 21.57 -10.00
N ARG A 204 -10.99 20.58 -10.76
CA ARG A 204 -12.12 20.75 -11.69
C ARG A 204 -13.44 20.99 -10.98
N THR A 205 -13.64 20.36 -9.82
CA THR A 205 -14.81 20.62 -8.98
C THR A 205 -14.81 22.07 -8.49
N ARG A 206 -13.67 22.53 -7.95
CA ARG A 206 -13.47 23.93 -7.52
C ARG A 206 -13.72 24.89 -8.67
N ASP A 207 -13.14 24.64 -9.84
CA ASP A 207 -13.21 25.56 -10.98
C ASP A 207 -14.63 25.67 -11.51
N ALA A 208 -15.35 24.55 -11.69
CA ALA A 208 -16.76 24.56 -12.09
C ALA A 208 -17.66 25.30 -11.10
N LEU A 209 -17.44 25.13 -9.78
CA LEU A 209 -18.16 25.87 -8.74
C LEU A 209 -17.89 27.38 -8.84
N ASN A 210 -16.62 27.77 -8.95
CA ASN A 210 -16.21 29.17 -9.07
C ASN A 210 -16.78 29.83 -10.34
N GLU A 211 -16.76 29.14 -11.47
CA GLU A 211 -17.32 29.62 -12.75
C GLU A 211 -18.84 29.80 -12.67
N ALA A 212 -19.54 28.97 -11.90
CA ALA A 212 -20.96 29.11 -11.59
C ALA A 212 -21.27 30.18 -10.53
N GLY A 213 -20.25 30.86 -9.99
CA GLY A 213 -20.40 31.92 -8.98
C GLY A 213 -20.48 31.44 -7.53
N HIS A 214 -20.11 30.18 -7.27
CA HIS A 214 -19.96 29.61 -5.94
C HIS A 214 -18.50 29.68 -5.49
N GLU A 215 -18.07 30.84 -4.97
CA GLU A 215 -16.69 31.06 -4.54
C GLU A 215 -16.22 30.00 -3.53
N THR A 216 -15.20 29.24 -3.89
CA THR A 216 -14.64 28.14 -3.09
C THR A 216 -13.15 27.94 -3.36
N THR A 217 -12.47 27.24 -2.45
CA THR A 217 -11.06 26.85 -2.57
C THR A 217 -10.93 25.34 -2.75
N ALA A 218 -9.76 24.88 -3.20
CA ALA A 218 -9.50 23.44 -3.28
C ALA A 218 -9.55 22.78 -1.88
N ASP A 219 -9.03 23.44 -0.84
CA ASP A 219 -9.17 22.97 0.54
C ASP A 219 -10.64 22.81 0.94
N ALA A 220 -11.51 23.77 0.62
CA ALA A 220 -12.94 23.70 0.94
C ALA A 220 -13.66 22.57 0.19
N VAL A 221 -13.28 22.30 -1.08
CA VAL A 221 -13.78 21.14 -1.83
C VAL A 221 -13.35 19.83 -1.16
N ILE A 222 -12.07 19.70 -0.77
CA ILE A 222 -11.59 18.50 -0.06
C ILE A 222 -12.35 18.32 1.25
N GLU A 223 -12.52 19.40 2.03
CA GLU A 223 -13.26 19.36 3.29
C GLU A 223 -14.72 18.91 3.11
N ALA A 224 -15.40 19.41 2.08
CA ALA A 224 -16.78 19.03 1.79
C ALA A 224 -16.89 17.57 1.36
N LEU A 225 -16.07 17.12 0.41
CA LEU A 225 -16.07 15.75 -0.09
C LEU A 225 -15.60 14.75 0.97
N ALA A 226 -14.59 15.09 1.77
CA ALA A 226 -14.15 14.25 2.89
C ALA A 226 -15.24 14.11 3.97
N SER A 227 -15.98 15.18 4.25
CA SER A 227 -17.10 15.10 5.19
C SER A 227 -18.25 14.25 4.62
N ASP A 228 -18.50 14.34 3.31
CA ASP A 228 -19.46 13.49 2.59
C ASP A 228 -19.12 12.00 2.76
N LEU A 229 -17.85 11.63 2.52
CA LEU A 229 -17.34 10.26 2.60
C LEU A 229 -17.43 9.58 3.98
N ILE A 230 -17.93 10.23 5.03
CA ILE A 230 -18.13 9.58 6.34
C ILE A 230 -19.06 8.37 6.23
N ASP A 231 -20.09 8.46 5.38
CA ASP A 231 -20.97 7.33 5.07
C ASP A 231 -20.50 6.49 3.87
N LYS A 232 -19.31 6.82 3.34
CA LYS A 232 -18.55 6.16 2.27
C LYS A 232 -19.00 6.49 0.85
N VAL A 233 -19.94 7.41 0.67
CA VAL A 233 -20.46 7.79 -0.65
C VAL A 233 -20.27 9.28 -0.89
N ILE A 234 -20.10 9.68 -2.16
CA ILE A 234 -20.17 11.10 -2.56
C ILE A 234 -21.60 11.37 -3.05
N GLU A 235 -22.47 11.82 -2.16
CA GLU A 235 -23.90 12.04 -2.43
C GLU A 235 -24.47 13.32 -1.81
N GLY A 236 -23.62 14.16 -1.24
CA GLY A 236 -24.03 15.41 -0.60
C GLY A 236 -24.60 15.25 0.80
N ASN A 237 -24.60 14.03 1.33
CA ASN A 237 -24.96 13.70 2.71
C ASN A 237 -23.81 12.90 3.32
N GLY A 238 -23.60 13.09 4.62
CA GLY A 238 -22.63 12.32 5.38
C GLY A 238 -22.31 13.08 6.66
N GLY A 239 -21.23 13.86 6.60
CA GLY A 239 -20.72 14.67 7.68
C GLY A 239 -21.24 16.11 7.75
N PRO A 240 -20.85 16.85 8.80
CA PRO A 240 -21.33 18.20 9.08
C PRO A 240 -20.85 19.27 8.07
N ARG A 241 -19.83 18.97 7.27
CA ARG A 241 -19.27 19.86 6.23
C ARG A 241 -19.63 19.40 4.82
N ALA A 242 -20.39 18.31 4.69
CA ALA A 242 -20.85 17.82 3.39
C ALA A 242 -21.66 18.92 2.69
N ASP A 243 -21.42 19.07 1.38
CA ASP A 243 -22.13 20.05 0.55
C ASP A 243 -22.67 19.35 -0.70
N ALA A 244 -24.00 19.35 -0.83
CA ALA A 244 -24.67 18.61 -1.88
C ALA A 244 -24.31 19.07 -3.29
N ARG A 245 -24.06 20.37 -3.48
CA ARG A 245 -23.67 20.91 -4.78
C ARG A 245 -22.25 20.49 -5.14
N THR A 246 -21.33 20.58 -4.19
CA THR A 246 -19.94 20.15 -4.35
C THR A 246 -19.86 18.66 -4.69
N ALA A 247 -20.63 17.82 -3.99
CA ALA A 247 -20.73 16.39 -4.29
C ALA A 247 -21.25 16.12 -5.72
N ALA A 248 -22.33 16.79 -6.12
CA ALA A 248 -22.91 16.64 -7.45
C ALA A 248 -21.92 17.03 -8.57
N VAL A 249 -21.22 18.15 -8.40
CA VAL A 249 -20.19 18.60 -9.35
C VAL A 249 -19.01 17.62 -9.38
N ALA A 250 -18.56 17.16 -8.20
CA ALA A 250 -17.45 16.21 -8.09
C ALA A 250 -17.76 14.87 -8.77
N ASN A 251 -18.99 14.36 -8.67
CA ASN A 251 -19.40 13.15 -9.37
C ASN A 251 -19.23 13.27 -10.89
N VAL A 252 -19.65 14.40 -11.48
CA VAL A 252 -19.50 14.64 -12.93
C VAL A 252 -18.03 14.87 -13.32
N ALA A 253 -17.29 15.67 -12.55
CA ALA A 253 -15.87 15.91 -12.76
C ALA A 253 -15.03 14.62 -12.68
N THR A 254 -15.38 13.73 -11.74
CA THR A 254 -14.72 12.43 -11.57
C THR A 254 -14.78 11.59 -12.84
N ALA A 255 -15.93 11.49 -13.52
CA ALA A 255 -16.01 10.75 -14.77
C ALA A 255 -15.07 11.30 -15.84
N GLN A 256 -14.97 12.62 -15.96
CA GLN A 256 -14.06 13.24 -16.92
C GLN A 256 -12.60 12.90 -16.61
N VAL A 257 -12.17 13.14 -15.37
CA VAL A 257 -10.78 12.98 -14.95
C VAL A 257 -10.35 11.52 -15.00
N ILE A 258 -11.21 10.59 -14.56
CA ILE A 258 -10.92 9.16 -14.59
C ILE A 258 -10.81 8.65 -16.04
N LEU A 259 -11.67 9.07 -16.97
CA LEU A 259 -11.55 8.70 -18.38
C LEU A 259 -10.23 9.19 -18.99
N GLU A 260 -9.77 10.38 -18.63
CA GLU A 260 -8.46 10.89 -19.03
C GLU A 260 -7.30 10.07 -18.43
N ALA A 261 -7.41 9.69 -17.16
CA ALA A 261 -6.41 8.84 -16.50
C ALA A 261 -6.38 7.42 -17.10
N MET A 262 -7.54 6.82 -17.43
CA MET A 262 -7.66 5.51 -18.07
C MET A 262 -7.01 5.48 -19.46
N THR A 263 -7.00 6.62 -20.13
CA THR A 263 -6.44 6.76 -21.48
C THR A 263 -4.98 7.22 -21.48
N ASN A 264 -4.36 7.50 -20.31
CA ASN A 264 -3.05 8.16 -20.19
C ASN A 264 -3.01 9.51 -20.93
N GLU A 265 -4.06 10.30 -20.77
CA GLU A 265 -4.22 11.64 -21.36
C GLU A 265 -4.73 12.63 -20.31
N LEU A 266 -4.32 12.44 -19.04
CA LEU A 266 -4.67 13.34 -17.95
C LEU A 266 -4.22 14.75 -18.29
N ARG A 267 -5.16 15.69 -18.18
CA ARG A 267 -4.86 17.12 -18.30
C ARG A 267 -4.89 17.78 -16.94
N VAL A 268 -3.86 18.54 -16.63
CA VAL A 268 -3.78 19.38 -15.43
C VAL A 268 -3.82 20.84 -15.87
N ASN A 269 -4.75 21.62 -15.30
CA ASN A 269 -5.00 23.01 -15.71
C ASN A 269 -5.22 23.15 -17.24
N GLY A 270 -5.88 22.16 -17.85
CA GLY A 270 -6.17 22.11 -19.28
C GLY A 270 -5.01 21.71 -20.19
N VAL A 271 -3.81 21.46 -19.66
CA VAL A 271 -2.60 21.04 -20.41
C VAL A 271 -2.38 19.54 -20.24
N ASP A 272 -1.98 18.84 -21.31
CA ASP A 272 -1.59 17.43 -21.24
C ASP A 272 -0.40 17.24 -20.29
N ALA A 273 -0.62 16.47 -19.22
CA ALA A 273 0.36 16.26 -18.17
C ALA A 273 1.21 14.99 -18.39
N SER A 274 0.97 14.22 -19.45
CA SER A 274 1.56 12.89 -19.62
C SER A 274 3.09 12.90 -19.64
N ASP A 275 3.70 13.80 -20.43
CA ASP A 275 5.17 13.90 -20.52
C ASP A 275 5.79 14.53 -19.27
N ALA A 276 5.08 15.46 -18.64
CA ALA A 276 5.49 16.07 -17.38
C ALA A 276 5.50 15.01 -16.26
N MET A 277 4.46 14.18 -16.15
CA MET A 277 4.39 13.05 -15.22
C MET A 277 5.49 12.03 -15.48
N ARG A 278 5.77 11.65 -16.74
CA ARG A 278 6.89 10.75 -17.06
C ARG A 278 8.24 11.31 -16.59
N SER A 279 8.45 12.61 -16.77
CA SER A 279 9.66 13.31 -16.32
C SER A 279 9.73 13.37 -14.80
N ALA A 280 8.60 13.64 -14.13
CA ALA A 280 8.46 13.66 -12.69
C ALA A 280 8.81 12.30 -12.05
N ILE A 281 8.26 11.22 -12.62
CA ILE A 281 8.55 9.84 -12.20
C ILE A 281 10.05 9.55 -12.26
N GLN A 282 10.73 9.96 -13.35
CA GLN A 282 12.17 9.76 -13.50
C GLN A 282 13.00 10.56 -12.50
N GLN A 283 12.52 11.73 -12.07
CA GLN A 283 13.22 12.57 -11.09
C GLN A 283 13.07 12.04 -9.65
N VAL A 284 11.91 11.49 -9.32
CA VAL A 284 11.61 10.98 -7.96
C VAL A 284 12.22 9.60 -7.73
N ALA A 285 12.17 8.74 -8.73
CA ALA A 285 12.67 7.38 -8.62
C ALA A 285 14.21 7.37 -8.52
N SER A 286 14.77 6.60 -7.59
CA SER A 286 16.23 6.36 -7.53
C SER A 286 16.74 5.46 -8.68
N GLY A 287 15.84 4.92 -9.49
CA GLY A 287 16.07 4.02 -10.62
C GLY A 287 14.92 4.07 -11.63
N THR A 288 14.82 3.09 -12.53
CA THR A 288 13.72 3.03 -13.50
C THR A 288 12.45 2.53 -12.83
N ALA A 289 11.37 3.30 -12.90
CA ALA A 289 10.06 2.88 -12.41
C ALA A 289 9.58 1.60 -13.11
N GLN A 290 9.06 0.66 -12.32
CA GLN A 290 8.58 -0.65 -12.75
C GLN A 290 7.33 -1.02 -11.92
N PRO A 291 6.12 -0.90 -12.48
CA PRO A 291 5.80 -0.53 -13.86
C PRO A 291 6.07 0.94 -14.18
N SER A 292 6.27 1.23 -15.46
CA SER A 292 6.21 2.59 -16.00
C SER A 292 4.77 3.10 -16.09
N LEU A 293 4.60 4.42 -16.30
CA LEU A 293 3.28 5.04 -16.43
C LEU A 293 2.40 4.40 -17.52
N ASP A 294 3.01 3.93 -18.61
CA ASP A 294 2.30 3.34 -19.75
C ASP A 294 1.92 1.87 -19.53
N GLU A 295 2.61 1.19 -18.60
CA GLU A 295 2.33 -0.21 -18.20
C GLU A 295 1.26 -0.30 -17.08
N LEU A 296 0.83 0.84 -16.53
CA LEU A 296 -0.29 0.90 -15.60
C LEU A 296 -1.62 0.70 -16.35
N GLY A 297 -2.13 -0.52 -16.32
CA GLY A 297 -3.46 -0.85 -16.85
C GLY A 297 -4.60 -0.15 -16.09
N ILE A 298 -5.82 -0.20 -16.65
CA ILE A 298 -7.00 0.37 -15.98
C ILE A 298 -7.49 -0.53 -14.84
N THR A 299 -7.92 0.07 -13.73
CA THR A 299 -8.46 -0.67 -12.58
C THR A 299 -9.97 -0.86 -12.69
N ARG A 300 -10.54 -1.75 -11.87
CA ARG A 300 -11.99 -1.93 -11.82
C ARG A 300 -12.65 -0.69 -11.22
N GLU A 301 -12.00 -0.12 -10.20
CA GLU A 301 -12.42 1.09 -9.51
C GLU A 301 -12.52 2.28 -10.47
N MET A 302 -11.56 2.45 -11.38
CA MET A 302 -11.66 3.50 -12.41
C MET A 302 -12.91 3.31 -13.29
N ILE A 303 -13.22 2.08 -13.68
CA ILE A 303 -14.41 1.78 -14.50
C ILE A 303 -15.68 2.11 -13.71
N ASP A 304 -15.76 1.70 -12.44
CA ASP A 304 -16.93 1.92 -11.60
C ASP A 304 -17.12 3.41 -11.29
N GLN A 305 -16.05 4.13 -10.91
CA GLN A 305 -16.07 5.58 -10.69
C GLN A 305 -16.49 6.36 -11.94
N ALA A 306 -15.95 6.00 -13.11
CA ALA A 306 -16.36 6.59 -14.37
C ALA A 306 -17.83 6.30 -14.69
N SER A 307 -18.31 5.09 -14.40
CA SER A 307 -19.70 4.68 -14.64
C SER A 307 -20.69 5.46 -13.78
N VAL A 308 -20.39 5.66 -12.50
CA VAL A 308 -21.21 6.47 -11.58
C VAL A 308 -21.26 7.92 -12.08
N GLY A 309 -20.12 8.55 -12.34
CA GLY A 309 -20.07 9.93 -12.79
C GLY A 309 -20.73 10.15 -14.17
N LEU A 310 -20.61 9.20 -15.09
CA LEU A 310 -21.30 9.24 -16.39
C LEU A 310 -22.82 9.11 -16.23
N SER A 311 -23.28 8.25 -15.32
CA SER A 311 -24.71 8.09 -15.03
C SER A 311 -25.27 9.36 -14.40
N ALA A 312 -24.53 9.97 -13.48
CA ALA A 312 -24.86 11.24 -12.85
C ALA A 312 -24.94 12.38 -13.90
N ALA A 313 -23.97 12.46 -14.81
CA ALA A 313 -23.96 13.40 -15.92
C ALA A 313 -25.13 13.18 -16.89
N TYR A 314 -25.44 11.93 -17.21
CA TYR A 314 -26.55 11.57 -18.11
C TYR A 314 -27.91 11.94 -17.51
N ALA A 315 -28.11 11.77 -16.20
CA ALA A 315 -29.36 12.06 -15.52
C ALA A 315 -29.79 13.53 -15.64
N MET A 316 -28.84 14.45 -15.85
CA MET A 316 -29.12 15.88 -15.96
C MET A 316 -29.89 16.26 -17.23
N ASN A 317 -29.50 15.70 -18.38
CA ASN A 317 -30.03 16.15 -19.68
C ASN A 317 -30.18 15.07 -20.75
N GLY A 318 -29.80 13.82 -20.47
CA GLY A 318 -29.92 12.71 -21.40
C GLY A 318 -29.01 12.80 -22.64
N ASP A 319 -27.85 13.47 -22.55
CA ASP A 319 -26.94 13.65 -23.70
C ASP A 319 -26.54 12.29 -24.31
N SER A 320 -26.87 12.11 -25.60
CA SER A 320 -26.59 10.90 -26.37
C SER A 320 -25.10 10.55 -26.48
N ARG A 321 -24.21 11.56 -26.38
CA ARG A 321 -22.75 11.35 -26.34
C ARG A 321 -22.34 10.69 -25.03
N ILE A 322 -22.93 11.12 -23.92
CA ILE A 322 -22.72 10.49 -22.60
C ILE A 322 -23.28 9.07 -22.60
N ALA A 323 -24.48 8.84 -23.16
CA ALA A 323 -25.02 7.49 -23.31
C ALA A 323 -24.09 6.55 -24.12
N SER A 324 -23.48 7.07 -25.19
CA SER A 324 -22.50 6.31 -25.98
C SER A 324 -21.23 6.00 -25.18
N LEU A 325 -20.75 6.96 -24.38
CA LEU A 325 -19.61 6.75 -23.49
C LEU A 325 -19.91 5.73 -22.39
N MET A 326 -21.11 5.75 -21.79
CA MET A 326 -21.54 4.74 -20.82
C MET A 326 -21.49 3.34 -21.43
N GLN A 327 -21.94 3.19 -22.68
CA GLN A 327 -21.83 1.91 -23.39
C GLN A 327 -20.37 1.49 -23.59
N THR A 328 -19.48 2.42 -23.98
CA THR A 328 -18.05 2.14 -24.10
C THR A 328 -17.46 1.69 -22.75
N VAL A 329 -17.70 2.45 -21.67
CA VAL A 329 -17.17 2.14 -20.33
C VAL A 329 -17.69 0.80 -19.80
N SER A 330 -18.96 0.48 -20.04
CA SER A 330 -19.54 -0.82 -19.66
C SER A 330 -18.87 -2.03 -20.33
N GLY A 331 -18.20 -1.82 -21.46
CA GLY A 331 -17.44 -2.84 -22.18
C GLY A 331 -15.97 -2.95 -21.77
N LEU A 332 -15.48 -2.05 -20.91
CA LEU A 332 -14.10 -2.08 -20.44
C LEU A 332 -13.91 -3.14 -19.34
N GLN A 333 -12.66 -3.60 -19.20
CA GLN A 333 -12.28 -4.64 -18.25
C GLN A 333 -11.00 -4.25 -17.51
N HIS A 334 -10.89 -4.70 -16.26
CA HIS A 334 -9.67 -4.55 -15.47
C HIS A 334 -8.45 -5.09 -16.22
N GLY A 335 -7.34 -4.35 -16.17
CA GLY A 335 -6.07 -4.73 -16.79
C GLY A 335 -6.03 -4.52 -18.31
N MET A 336 -7.05 -3.92 -18.93
CA MET A 336 -6.95 -3.50 -20.33
C MET A 336 -5.83 -2.47 -20.50
N GLU A 337 -5.07 -2.64 -21.59
CA GLU A 337 -4.01 -1.73 -22.00
C GLU A 337 -4.57 -0.32 -22.26
N THR A 338 -3.94 0.70 -21.67
CA THR A 338 -4.37 2.11 -21.78
C THR A 338 -4.44 2.58 -23.24
N ALA A 339 -3.52 2.12 -24.09
CA ALA A 339 -3.51 2.41 -25.51
C ALA A 339 -4.76 1.88 -26.23
N LEU A 340 -5.25 0.69 -25.85
CA LEU A 340 -6.49 0.14 -26.42
C LEU A 340 -7.70 0.95 -25.95
N VAL A 341 -7.78 1.27 -24.66
CA VAL A 341 -8.86 2.08 -24.09
C VAL A 341 -8.94 3.44 -24.78
N ARG A 342 -7.80 4.08 -25.07
CA ARG A 342 -7.72 5.35 -25.81
C ARG A 342 -8.35 5.27 -27.20
N THR A 343 -8.30 4.11 -27.87
CA THR A 343 -8.97 3.94 -29.18
C THR A 343 -10.48 3.76 -29.06
N MET A 344 -10.98 3.36 -27.89
CA MET A 344 -12.40 3.09 -27.65
C MET A 344 -13.14 4.33 -27.12
N VAL A 345 -12.47 5.16 -26.30
CA VAL A 345 -13.04 6.38 -25.72
C VAL A 345 -12.95 7.53 -26.73
N ALA A 346 -14.10 8.07 -27.14
CA ALA A 346 -14.16 9.15 -28.13
C ALA A 346 -13.51 10.43 -27.61
N ALA A 347 -12.66 11.10 -28.40
CA ALA A 347 -11.84 12.23 -27.93
C ALA A 347 -12.61 13.48 -27.44
N ASP A 348 -13.88 13.64 -27.83
CA ASP A 348 -14.75 14.77 -27.51
C ASP A 348 -15.47 14.64 -26.15
N HIS A 349 -15.30 13.52 -25.44
CA HIS A 349 -15.85 13.32 -24.09
C HIS A 349 -15.47 14.44 -23.13
N ARG A 350 -14.23 14.95 -23.21
CA ARG A 350 -13.70 15.97 -22.31
C ARG A 350 -14.52 17.25 -22.34
N ALA A 351 -14.73 17.81 -23.54
CA ALA A 351 -15.48 19.03 -23.70
C ALA A 351 -16.95 18.85 -23.26
N SER A 352 -17.52 17.67 -23.53
CA SER A 352 -18.89 17.36 -23.16
C SER A 352 -19.06 17.27 -21.63
N LEU A 353 -18.16 16.58 -20.93
CA LEU A 353 -18.22 16.41 -19.48
C LEU A 353 -17.83 17.68 -18.71
N GLY A 354 -16.88 18.48 -19.20
CA GLY A 354 -16.53 19.76 -18.59
C GLY A 354 -17.73 20.71 -18.54
N VAL A 355 -18.45 20.85 -19.67
CA VAL A 355 -19.69 21.65 -19.73
C VAL A 355 -20.77 21.11 -18.78
N LEU A 356 -20.86 19.79 -18.60
CA LEU A 356 -21.82 19.19 -17.67
C LEU A 356 -21.45 19.44 -16.20
N ALA A 357 -20.16 19.48 -15.86
CA ALA A 357 -19.72 19.84 -14.51
C ALA A 357 -20.08 21.30 -14.17
N GLU A 358 -19.82 22.23 -15.09
CA GLU A 358 -20.25 23.64 -14.97
C GLU A 358 -21.79 23.75 -14.88
N LEU A 359 -22.51 22.99 -15.69
CA LEU A 359 -23.97 22.96 -15.64
C LEU A 359 -24.49 22.42 -14.31
N ALA A 360 -23.87 21.38 -13.76
CA ALA A 360 -24.22 20.82 -12.45
C ALA A 360 -24.03 21.88 -11.37
N ALA A 361 -22.92 22.61 -11.43
CA ALA A 361 -22.60 23.70 -10.52
C ALA A 361 -23.62 24.84 -10.59
N ALA A 362 -24.14 25.17 -11.78
CA ALA A 362 -25.13 26.24 -11.97
C ALA A 362 -26.59 25.82 -11.76
N SER A 363 -26.87 24.52 -11.57
CA SER A 363 -28.24 23.98 -11.54
C SER A 363 -28.99 24.26 -10.23
N ASP A 364 -30.31 24.13 -10.24
CA ASP A 364 -31.10 24.20 -9.01
C ASP A 364 -30.85 22.99 -8.08
N MET A 365 -31.29 23.10 -6.82
CA MET A 365 -31.08 22.03 -5.84
C MET A 365 -31.84 20.73 -6.18
N ALA A 366 -32.89 20.79 -7.00
CA ALA A 366 -33.60 19.60 -7.44
C ALA A 366 -32.76 18.78 -8.43
N THR A 367 -32.05 19.45 -9.33
CA THR A 367 -31.11 18.81 -10.26
C THR A 367 -29.87 18.32 -9.52
N VAL A 368 -29.34 19.10 -8.57
CA VAL A 368 -28.23 18.66 -7.68
C VAL A 368 -28.62 17.38 -6.95
N GLU A 369 -29.82 17.34 -6.37
CA GLU A 369 -30.33 16.15 -5.69
C GLU A 369 -30.53 14.96 -6.64
N LEU A 370 -30.98 15.20 -7.88
CA LEU A 370 -31.08 14.16 -8.90
C LEU A 370 -29.72 13.53 -9.19
N ILE A 371 -28.68 14.34 -9.41
CA ILE A 371 -27.31 13.87 -9.65
C ILE A 371 -26.83 13.03 -8.46
N ASN A 372 -27.01 13.53 -7.25
CA ASN A 372 -26.60 12.83 -6.04
C ASN A 372 -27.37 11.52 -5.81
N SER A 373 -28.68 11.49 -6.11
CA SER A 373 -29.50 10.28 -5.99
C SER A 373 -28.97 9.12 -6.85
N VAL A 374 -28.42 9.42 -8.02
CA VAL A 374 -27.77 8.41 -8.89
C VAL A 374 -26.53 7.82 -8.23
N ALA A 375 -25.73 8.63 -7.54
CA ALA A 375 -24.55 8.14 -6.83
C ALA A 375 -24.95 7.17 -5.71
N ARG A 376 -25.99 7.48 -4.91
CA ARG A 376 -26.50 6.58 -3.86
C ARG A 376 -27.08 5.29 -4.43
N ASP A 377 -27.90 5.42 -5.48
CA ASP A 377 -28.58 4.27 -6.06
C ASP A 377 -27.61 3.34 -6.79
N SER A 378 -26.45 3.85 -7.22
CA SER A 378 -25.38 3.04 -7.77
C SER A 378 -24.80 2.06 -6.75
N GLU A 379 -24.87 2.34 -5.44
CA GLU A 379 -24.57 1.34 -4.40
C GLU A 379 -25.71 0.34 -4.19
N SER A 380 -26.97 0.76 -4.34
CA SER A 380 -28.14 -0.06 -4.01
C SER A 380 -28.57 -1.01 -5.15
N ASN A 381 -28.30 -0.64 -6.41
CA ASN A 381 -28.82 -1.33 -7.60
C ASN A 381 -27.76 -2.12 -8.39
N GLY A 382 -26.55 -2.23 -7.84
CA GLY A 382 -25.50 -3.08 -8.35
C GLY A 382 -24.39 -3.12 -7.32
N SER A 383 -24.18 -4.29 -6.72
CA SER A 383 -22.98 -4.63 -5.95
C SER A 383 -21.80 -3.70 -6.24
N ALA A 384 -21.15 -3.14 -5.22
CA ALA A 384 -19.69 -3.18 -5.27
C ALA A 384 -19.38 -4.65 -5.54
N GLN A 385 -19.13 -4.96 -6.82
CA GLN A 385 -18.92 -6.34 -7.23
C GLN A 385 -17.68 -6.72 -6.45
N ASN A 386 -17.81 -7.65 -5.51
CA ASN A 386 -16.73 -8.06 -4.62
C ASN A 386 -15.44 -8.18 -5.44
N ARG A 387 -14.36 -7.55 -5.00
CA ARG A 387 -13.15 -7.39 -5.82
C ARG A 387 -12.15 -8.46 -5.43
N ALA A 388 -11.55 -9.09 -6.43
CA ALA A 388 -10.64 -10.19 -6.17
C ALA A 388 -9.46 -9.73 -5.32
N PRO A 389 -9.08 -10.52 -4.30
CA PRO A 389 -7.90 -10.22 -3.51
C PRO A 389 -6.67 -10.34 -4.38
N THR A 390 -5.66 -9.56 -4.05
CA THR A 390 -4.39 -9.58 -4.76
C THR A 390 -3.31 -10.23 -3.93
N ILE A 391 -2.35 -10.87 -4.59
CA ILE A 391 -1.24 -11.55 -3.95
C ILE A 391 0.03 -11.34 -4.76
N SER A 392 1.13 -11.06 -4.06
CA SER A 392 2.44 -10.80 -4.65
C SER A 392 3.55 -11.37 -3.78
N GLY A 393 4.74 -11.50 -4.37
CA GLY A 393 5.94 -11.97 -3.70
C GLY A 393 6.80 -12.79 -4.64
N ARG A 394 8.11 -12.81 -4.39
CA ARG A 394 9.06 -13.57 -5.20
C ARG A 394 9.75 -14.63 -4.33
N PRO A 395 9.32 -15.89 -4.37
CA PRO A 395 9.93 -16.95 -3.58
C PRO A 395 11.38 -17.19 -4.02
N SER A 396 12.23 -17.58 -3.07
CA SER A 396 13.59 -18.04 -3.38
C SER A 396 13.51 -19.28 -4.28
N ALA A 397 14.21 -19.24 -5.41
CA ALA A 397 14.19 -20.32 -6.41
C ALA A 397 14.96 -21.57 -5.97
N SER A 398 15.74 -21.50 -4.89
CA SER A 398 16.51 -22.62 -4.37
C SER A 398 16.69 -22.57 -2.86
N VAL A 399 16.88 -23.74 -2.25
CA VAL A 399 17.28 -23.90 -0.85
C VAL A 399 18.23 -25.07 -0.72
N ARG A 400 19.19 -24.95 0.19
CA ARG A 400 20.11 -26.05 0.49
C ARG A 400 19.48 -27.02 1.48
N ALA A 401 19.67 -28.32 1.28
CA ALA A 401 19.30 -29.34 2.25
C ALA A 401 19.90 -29.02 3.64
N GLY A 402 19.07 -29.10 4.67
CA GLY A 402 19.38 -28.72 6.05
C GLY A 402 19.22 -27.24 6.38
N SER A 403 18.90 -26.38 5.41
CA SER A 403 18.64 -24.95 5.62
C SER A 403 17.14 -24.64 5.61
N ARG A 404 16.69 -23.72 6.47
CA ARG A 404 15.29 -23.30 6.52
C ARG A 404 14.93 -22.52 5.26
N TYR A 405 13.86 -22.94 4.60
CA TYR A 405 13.14 -22.18 3.58
C TYR A 405 11.97 -21.44 4.23
N GLU A 406 11.76 -20.20 3.80
CA GLU A 406 10.61 -19.39 4.21
C GLU A 406 10.24 -18.43 3.08
N PHE A 407 8.97 -18.43 2.72
CA PHE A 407 8.36 -17.47 1.82
C PHE A 407 7.00 -17.08 2.37
N VAL A 408 6.78 -15.79 2.59
CA VAL A 408 5.48 -15.24 2.99
C VAL A 408 5.03 -14.29 1.89
N PRO A 409 3.96 -14.60 1.16
CA PRO A 409 3.42 -13.69 0.16
C PRO A 409 2.78 -12.48 0.86
N THR A 410 2.73 -11.35 0.17
CA THR A 410 1.89 -10.23 0.58
C THR A 410 0.56 -10.34 -0.16
N ALA A 411 -0.55 -10.28 0.56
CA ALA A 411 -1.86 -10.15 -0.04
C ALA A 411 -2.66 -9.03 0.62
N SER A 412 -3.57 -8.47 -0.16
CA SER A 412 -4.47 -7.42 0.28
C SER A 412 -5.79 -7.52 -0.46
N ASP A 413 -6.84 -7.16 0.25
CA ASP A 413 -8.18 -7.02 -0.28
C ASP A 413 -8.61 -5.56 -0.13
N LEU A 414 -9.12 -4.98 -1.21
CA LEU A 414 -9.53 -3.57 -1.21
C LEU A 414 -10.91 -3.35 -0.58
N ASP A 415 -11.77 -4.37 -0.57
CA ASP A 415 -13.05 -4.36 0.16
C ASP A 415 -12.83 -4.56 1.66
N GLY A 416 -11.65 -5.07 2.04
CA GLY A 416 -11.30 -5.38 3.42
C GLY A 416 -11.83 -6.74 3.85
N ASP A 417 -12.15 -7.61 2.89
CA ASP A 417 -12.69 -8.93 3.15
C ASP A 417 -11.65 -9.88 3.77
N PRO A 418 -12.10 -10.85 4.60
CA PRO A 418 -11.19 -11.82 5.21
C PRO A 418 -10.50 -12.70 4.16
N LEU A 419 -9.17 -12.70 4.18
CA LEU A 419 -8.37 -13.48 3.25
C LEU A 419 -8.11 -14.90 3.73
N THR A 420 -8.24 -15.85 2.82
CA THR A 420 -7.87 -17.26 3.01
C THR A 420 -6.91 -17.71 1.91
N PHE A 421 -5.91 -18.50 2.27
CA PHE A 421 -4.86 -18.93 1.36
C PHE A 421 -4.88 -20.43 1.12
N SER A 422 -4.54 -20.83 -0.10
CA SER A 422 -4.36 -22.23 -0.51
C SER A 422 -3.12 -22.38 -1.38
N ILE A 423 -2.62 -23.61 -1.52
CA ILE A 423 -1.41 -23.92 -2.27
C ILE A 423 -1.56 -25.21 -3.07
N GLU A 424 -1.12 -25.15 -4.32
CA GLU A 424 -1.01 -26.30 -5.23
C GLU A 424 0.46 -26.71 -5.40
N ASN A 425 0.69 -28.01 -5.62
CA ASN A 425 2.02 -28.61 -5.82
C ASN A 425 3.04 -28.32 -4.69
N LYS A 426 2.55 -28.11 -3.46
CA LYS A 426 3.40 -27.90 -2.28
C LYS A 426 4.40 -29.06 -2.09
N PRO A 427 5.71 -28.79 -1.95
CA PRO A 427 6.68 -29.81 -1.60
C PRO A 427 6.32 -30.56 -0.30
N ALA A 428 6.56 -31.87 -0.27
CA ALA A 428 6.22 -32.71 0.88
C ALA A 428 6.98 -32.31 2.16
N TRP A 429 8.21 -31.80 2.01
CA TRP A 429 9.05 -31.31 3.10
C TRP A 429 8.61 -29.96 3.68
N ALA A 430 7.69 -29.25 3.03
CA ALA A 430 7.24 -27.92 3.42
C ALA A 430 5.87 -27.93 4.11
N SER A 431 5.67 -26.98 5.02
CA SER A 431 4.40 -26.62 5.66
C SER A 431 3.83 -25.36 5.01
N PHE A 432 2.51 -25.21 5.03
CA PHE A 432 1.81 -24.03 4.52
C PHE A 432 0.78 -23.53 5.53
N ASP A 433 0.79 -22.24 5.81
CA ASP A 433 -0.16 -21.57 6.69
C ASP A 433 -1.26 -20.91 5.84
N THR A 434 -2.50 -21.38 5.99
CA THR A 434 -3.65 -20.92 5.21
C THR A 434 -4.17 -19.55 5.65
N SER A 435 -3.69 -19.00 6.77
CA SER A 435 -4.11 -17.68 7.27
C SER A 435 -3.31 -16.52 6.68
N ASN A 436 -2.06 -16.78 6.27
CA ASN A 436 -1.14 -15.74 5.77
C ASN A 436 -0.36 -16.17 4.51
N GLY A 437 -0.57 -17.39 4.02
CA GLY A 437 0.09 -17.94 2.84
C GLY A 437 1.55 -18.34 3.04
N ALA A 438 2.06 -18.38 4.28
CA ALA A 438 3.47 -18.69 4.53
C ALA A 438 3.81 -20.14 4.15
N LEU A 439 4.73 -20.30 3.19
CA LEU A 439 5.36 -21.56 2.83
C LEU A 439 6.72 -21.67 3.51
N SER A 440 6.88 -22.63 4.43
CA SER A 440 8.13 -22.78 5.18
C SER A 440 8.49 -24.24 5.45
N GLY A 441 9.77 -24.53 5.66
CA GLY A 441 10.22 -25.88 5.97
C GLY A 441 11.74 -26.02 5.90
N THR A 442 12.27 -27.19 6.22
CA THR A 442 13.71 -27.49 6.11
C THR A 442 13.86 -28.78 5.33
N PRO A 443 14.16 -28.75 4.02
CA PRO A 443 14.35 -29.96 3.24
C PRO A 443 15.59 -30.72 3.72
N GLN A 444 15.55 -32.04 3.63
CA GLN A 444 16.66 -32.93 3.93
C GLN A 444 17.41 -33.34 2.66
N THR A 445 18.53 -34.04 2.81
CA THR A 445 19.33 -34.52 1.66
C THR A 445 18.49 -35.42 0.73
N GLY A 446 17.54 -36.18 1.27
CA GLY A 446 16.62 -37.01 0.50
C GLY A 446 15.58 -36.24 -0.33
N ASP A 447 15.40 -34.94 -0.05
CA ASP A 447 14.46 -34.06 -0.76
C ASP A 447 15.10 -33.36 -1.96
N ALA A 448 16.34 -33.70 -2.32
CA ALA A 448 17.08 -33.09 -3.42
C ALA A 448 16.32 -33.22 -4.76
N GLY A 449 16.18 -32.09 -5.48
CA GLY A 449 15.45 -32.06 -6.75
C GLY A 449 14.74 -30.73 -7.03
N SER A 450 14.07 -30.66 -8.17
CA SER A 450 13.24 -29.53 -8.60
C SER A 450 11.77 -29.80 -8.27
N TYR A 451 11.12 -28.85 -7.60
CA TYR A 451 9.69 -28.87 -7.30
C TYR A 451 9.04 -27.74 -8.11
N GLU A 452 8.29 -28.10 -9.15
CA GLU A 452 7.76 -27.16 -10.15
C GLU A 452 6.25 -26.98 -10.02
N GLY A 453 5.71 -25.93 -10.65
CA GLY A 453 4.26 -25.70 -10.73
C GLY A 453 3.62 -25.25 -9.41
N ILE A 454 4.42 -24.77 -8.46
CA ILE A 454 3.92 -24.34 -7.15
C ILE A 454 3.15 -23.04 -7.34
N THR A 455 1.87 -23.03 -6.94
CA THR A 455 0.99 -21.87 -7.06
C THR A 455 0.32 -21.62 -5.71
N ILE A 456 0.39 -20.39 -5.22
CA ILE A 456 -0.32 -19.95 -4.01
C ILE A 456 -1.47 -19.06 -4.43
N THR A 457 -2.67 -19.38 -3.95
CA THR A 457 -3.91 -18.65 -4.24
C THR A 457 -4.40 -17.99 -2.96
N VAL A 458 -4.83 -16.73 -3.05
CA VAL A 458 -5.58 -16.02 -2.00
C VAL A 458 -7.03 -15.87 -2.45
N SER A 459 -7.97 -16.01 -1.53
CA SER A 459 -9.42 -15.92 -1.76
C SER A 459 -10.07 -15.08 -0.66
N ASP A 460 -10.98 -14.21 -1.03
CA ASP A 460 -11.84 -13.41 -0.14
C ASP A 460 -13.14 -14.16 0.23
N GLY A 461 -13.47 -15.21 -0.53
CA GLY A 461 -14.67 -16.03 -0.36
C GLY A 461 -15.55 -16.09 -1.62
N GLU A 462 -15.40 -15.14 -2.53
CA GLU A 462 -16.10 -15.12 -3.83
C GLU A 462 -15.14 -15.08 -5.03
N LEU A 463 -14.03 -14.34 -4.93
CA LEU A 463 -13.00 -14.20 -5.95
C LEU A 463 -11.61 -14.57 -5.41
N SER A 464 -10.62 -14.66 -6.31
CA SER A 464 -9.29 -15.14 -5.94
C SER A 464 -8.17 -14.55 -6.79
N GLY A 465 -7.02 -14.28 -6.17
CA GLY A 465 -5.75 -13.92 -6.80
C GLY A 465 -4.71 -15.04 -6.63
N ARG A 466 -3.66 -15.05 -7.47
CA ARG A 466 -2.62 -16.10 -7.42
C ARG A 466 -1.21 -15.58 -7.68
N VAL A 467 -0.23 -16.19 -7.02
CA VAL A 467 1.20 -16.01 -7.29
C VAL A 467 1.82 -17.36 -7.68
N GLY A 468 2.54 -17.37 -8.80
CA GLY A 468 3.08 -18.58 -9.44
C GLY A 468 2.56 -18.77 -10.87
N PRO A 469 2.84 -19.93 -11.50
CA PRO A 469 3.63 -21.03 -10.96
C PRO A 469 5.09 -20.65 -10.74
N PHE A 470 5.73 -21.20 -9.70
CA PHE A 470 7.17 -21.07 -9.47
C PHE A 470 7.81 -22.42 -9.14
N THR A 471 9.15 -22.42 -9.09
CA THR A 471 9.97 -23.60 -8.85
C THR A 471 10.87 -23.41 -7.65
N ILE A 472 10.99 -24.44 -6.80
CA ILE A 472 12.00 -24.51 -5.74
C ILE A 472 12.96 -25.66 -6.05
N THR A 473 14.26 -25.36 -6.15
CA THR A 473 15.30 -26.37 -6.28
C THR A 473 15.95 -26.65 -4.93
N VAL A 474 15.86 -27.88 -4.44
CA VAL A 474 16.61 -28.34 -3.26
C VAL A 474 17.99 -28.82 -3.71
N THR A 475 19.04 -28.13 -3.26
CA THR A 475 20.43 -28.46 -3.56
C THR A 475 21.09 -29.21 -2.40
N THR A 476 21.99 -30.13 -2.71
CA THR A 476 22.82 -30.84 -1.73
C THR A 476 24.29 -30.51 -1.95
N ASN A 477 25.07 -30.47 -0.88
CA ASN A 477 26.52 -30.58 -1.00
C ASN A 477 26.85 -32.06 -0.95
N ASN A 478 27.06 -32.68 -2.11
CA ASN A 478 27.58 -34.04 -2.15
C ASN A 478 29.10 -33.99 -1.89
N SER A 479 29.57 -34.68 -0.87
CA SER A 479 30.98 -34.79 -0.52
C SER A 479 31.57 -36.03 -1.18
N SER A 480 32.77 -35.92 -1.76
CA SER A 480 33.43 -37.09 -2.36
C SER A 480 33.70 -38.18 -1.31
N PRO A 481 33.53 -39.47 -1.67
CA PRO A 481 33.92 -40.55 -0.78
C PRO A 481 35.44 -40.55 -0.59
N THR A 482 35.87 -40.97 0.60
CA THR A 482 37.27 -41.11 0.95
C THR A 482 37.65 -42.60 0.90
N ILE A 483 38.81 -42.92 0.33
CA ILE A 483 39.39 -44.27 0.33
C ILE A 483 40.80 -44.21 0.91
N SER A 484 41.14 -45.18 1.75
CA SER A 484 42.40 -45.24 2.47
C SER A 484 42.87 -46.69 2.69
N GLY A 485 44.14 -46.85 3.04
CA GLY A 485 44.78 -48.15 3.25
C GLY A 485 46.06 -48.27 2.42
N THR A 486 47.02 -49.01 2.96
CA THR A 486 48.31 -49.22 2.29
C THR A 486 48.42 -50.70 1.90
N PRO A 487 48.33 -51.05 0.61
CA PRO A 487 48.47 -52.44 0.19
C PRO A 487 49.90 -52.95 0.42
N PRO A 488 50.10 -54.22 0.78
CA PRO A 488 51.41 -54.85 0.77
C PRO A 488 52.04 -54.72 -0.63
N ARG A 489 53.29 -54.27 -0.70
CA ARG A 489 54.03 -54.05 -1.97
C ARG A 489 54.87 -55.24 -2.41
N SER A 490 54.98 -56.26 -1.57
CA SER A 490 55.68 -57.50 -1.86
C SER A 490 54.98 -58.66 -1.14
N ILE A 491 55.07 -59.84 -1.74
CA ILE A 491 54.60 -61.11 -1.19
C ILE A 491 55.55 -62.22 -1.63
N THR A 492 55.69 -63.26 -0.83
CA THR A 492 56.46 -64.45 -1.20
C THR A 492 55.72 -65.24 -2.29
N ALA A 493 56.44 -65.69 -3.31
CA ALA A 493 55.86 -66.50 -4.36
C ALA A 493 55.24 -67.78 -3.79
N GLY A 494 53.97 -68.03 -4.13
CA GLY A 494 53.18 -69.17 -3.61
C GLY A 494 52.22 -68.82 -2.48
N GLU A 495 52.33 -67.64 -1.86
CA GLU A 495 51.42 -67.18 -0.80
C GLU A 495 50.21 -66.43 -1.36
N THR A 496 49.10 -66.43 -0.62
CA THR A 496 47.87 -65.71 -1.00
C THR A 496 48.01 -64.21 -0.73
N TYR A 497 47.82 -63.38 -1.76
CA TYR A 497 47.75 -61.93 -1.62
C TYR A 497 46.34 -61.48 -1.24
N SER A 498 46.22 -60.64 -0.21
CA SER A 498 44.94 -60.04 0.20
C SER A 498 45.15 -58.59 0.64
N PHE A 499 44.28 -57.70 0.18
CA PHE A 499 44.15 -56.33 0.66
C PHE A 499 42.69 -55.90 0.60
N THR A 500 42.23 -55.23 1.65
CA THR A 500 40.90 -54.61 1.70
C THR A 500 41.07 -53.14 2.07
N PRO A 501 40.77 -52.19 1.17
CA PRO A 501 40.82 -50.77 1.50
C PRO A 501 39.71 -50.41 2.49
N ARG A 502 39.91 -49.33 3.24
CA ARG A 502 38.87 -48.68 4.04
C ARG A 502 38.31 -47.53 3.22
N ALA A 503 37.01 -47.56 2.93
CA ALA A 503 36.33 -46.43 2.32
C ALA A 503 35.20 -45.93 3.24
N SER A 504 34.98 -44.63 3.21
CA SER A 504 33.92 -43.96 3.94
C SER A 504 33.37 -42.81 3.12
N ASP A 505 32.05 -42.71 3.10
CA ASP A 505 31.33 -41.61 2.48
C ASP A 505 30.83 -40.66 3.58
N PRO A 506 31.21 -39.37 3.57
CA PRO A 506 30.75 -38.41 4.58
C PRO A 506 29.22 -38.24 4.62
N ASP A 507 28.54 -38.50 3.50
CA ASP A 507 27.08 -38.39 3.35
C ASP A 507 26.37 -39.74 3.52
N SER A 508 27.11 -40.77 3.96
CA SER A 508 26.62 -42.14 4.20
C SER A 508 25.95 -42.78 2.97
N ASN A 509 26.34 -42.37 1.77
CA ASN A 509 25.86 -42.98 0.54
C ASN A 509 26.41 -44.42 0.36
N THR A 510 25.68 -45.25 -0.38
CA THR A 510 26.13 -46.63 -0.69
C THR A 510 27.34 -46.59 -1.62
N LEU A 511 28.47 -47.12 -1.16
CA LEU A 511 29.71 -47.18 -1.94
C LEU A 511 29.72 -48.34 -2.94
N ARG A 512 30.20 -48.08 -4.15
CA ARG A 512 30.47 -49.09 -5.18
C ARG A 512 31.96 -49.05 -5.55
N PHE A 513 32.58 -50.22 -5.61
CA PHE A 513 33.98 -50.39 -6.00
C PHE A 513 34.03 -51.06 -7.38
N SER A 514 34.94 -50.63 -8.25
CA SER A 514 35.11 -51.13 -9.62
C SER A 514 36.55 -51.51 -9.91
#